data_AF-A0A8T7CEH3-F1
#
_entry.id   AF-A0A8T7CEH3-F1
#
_cell.length_a   1.000
_cell.length_b   1.000
_cell.length_c   1.000
_cell.angle_alpha   90.00
_cell.angle_beta   90.00
_cell.angle_gamma   90.00
#
_symmetry.space_group_name_H-M   'P 1'
#
loop_
_entity.id
_entity.type
_entity.pdbx_description
1 polymer ?
#
loop_
_entity_poly.entity_id
_entity_poly.type
_entity_poly.pdbx_seq_one_letter_code
_entity_poly.pdbx_strand_id
1 'polypeptide(L)'
;MIGYVTLGTNDLARSIAFYDDLLATLGAKRMMESETFVAWSTSATAPAVSLIKPFDGNAATVGNGTMVALAVESPEQVKAVHAKALELGAANEG
;
A
#
# COMPACT_ATOMS: atom_id res chain seq x y z
N MET A 1 3.72 -7.07 17.55
CA MET A 1 2.77 -7.31 16.43
C MET A 1 2.43 -5.95 15.84
N ILE A 2 2.59 -5.76 14.54
CA ILE A 2 2.33 -4.47 13.87
C ILE A 2 0.83 -4.39 13.57
N GLY A 3 0.17 -3.28 13.93
CA GLY A 3 -1.24 -3.04 13.58
C GLY A 3 -1.40 -2.46 12.18
N TYR A 4 -0.47 -1.63 11.74
CA TYR A 4 -0.46 -1.04 10.40
C TYR A 4 0.91 -0.44 10.05
N VAL A 5 1.14 -0.20 8.76
CA VAL A 5 2.20 0.66 8.24
C VAL A 5 1.58 1.83 7.47
N THR A 6 2.17 3.01 7.56
CA THR A 6 1.70 4.23 6.89
C THR A 6 2.77 4.78 5.98
N LEU A 7 2.42 5.02 4.71
CA LEU A 7 3.29 5.60 3.69
C LEU A 7 2.75 6.98 3.30
N GLY A 8 3.63 7.97 3.24
CA GLY A 8 3.29 9.30 2.74
C GLY A 8 3.14 9.31 1.22
N THR A 9 2.22 10.12 0.70
CA THR A 9 2.11 10.37 -0.74
C THR A 9 1.88 11.85 -1.05
N ASN A 10 2.45 12.32 -2.16
CA ASN A 10 2.23 13.65 -2.71
C ASN A 10 1.04 13.72 -3.68
N ASP A 11 0.49 12.56 -4.08
CA ASP A 11 -0.69 12.46 -4.94
C ASP A 11 -1.58 11.32 -4.42
N LEU A 12 -2.47 11.68 -3.50
CA LEU A 12 -3.31 10.71 -2.81
C LEU A 12 -4.27 10.00 -3.76
N ALA A 13 -4.87 10.71 -4.73
CA ALA A 13 -5.84 10.10 -5.65
C ALA A 13 -5.19 9.05 -6.54
N ARG A 14 -4.03 9.37 -7.13
CA ARG A 14 -3.26 8.42 -7.94
C ARG A 14 -2.79 7.23 -7.12
N SER A 15 -2.28 7.47 -5.91
CA SER A 15 -1.80 6.38 -5.05
C SER A 15 -2.94 5.48 -4.56
N ILE A 16 -4.11 6.05 -4.22
CA ILE A 16 -5.29 5.26 -3.87
C ILE A 16 -5.67 4.32 -5.02
N ALA A 17 -5.78 4.82 -6.25
CA ALA A 17 -6.13 3.99 -7.40
C ALA A 17 -5.14 2.83 -7.61
N PHE A 18 -3.83 3.10 -7.46
CA PHE A 18 -2.80 2.06 -7.52
C PHE A 18 -2.96 1.00 -6.42
N TYR A 19 -3.12 1.42 -5.16
CA TYR A 19 -3.19 0.48 -4.03
C TYR A 19 -4.54 -0.25 -3.93
N ASP A 20 -5.64 0.33 -4.41
CA ASP A 20 -6.90 -0.38 -4.56
C ASP A 20 -6.74 -1.57 -5.50
N ASP A 21 -6.23 -1.32 -6.71
CA ASP A 21 -6.08 -2.35 -7.74
C ASP A 21 -5.04 -3.40 -7.34
N LEU A 22 -3.94 -2.98 -6.72
CA LEU A 22 -2.88 -3.88 -6.27
C LEU A 22 -3.34 -4.74 -5.09
N LEU A 23 -3.90 -4.15 -4.04
CA LEU A 23 -4.24 -4.89 -2.83
C LEU A 23 -5.54 -5.69 -2.97
N ALA A 24 -6.40 -5.35 -3.94
CA ALA A 24 -7.55 -6.18 -4.31
C ALA A 24 -7.12 -7.58 -4.77
N THR A 25 -5.93 -7.74 -5.38
CA THR A 25 -5.44 -9.10 -5.77
C THR A 25 -5.14 -9.98 -4.57
N LEU A 26 -4.98 -9.39 -3.39
CA LEU A 26 -4.78 -10.07 -2.11
C LEU A 26 -6.07 -10.15 -1.28
N GLY A 27 -7.20 -9.70 -1.83
CA GLY A 27 -8.49 -9.67 -1.14
C GLY A 27 -8.60 -8.57 -0.08
N ALA A 28 -7.66 -7.63 -0.03
CA ALA A 28 -7.73 -6.51 0.89
C ALA A 28 -8.84 -5.53 0.49
N LYS A 29 -9.44 -4.88 1.48
CA LYS A 29 -10.46 -3.85 1.29
C LYS A 29 -10.11 -2.63 2.10
N ARG A 30 -10.59 -1.46 1.67
CA ARG A 30 -10.52 -0.24 2.47
C ARG A 30 -11.25 -0.46 3.80
N MET A 31 -10.53 -0.29 4.90
CA MET A 31 -11.08 -0.44 6.27
C MET A 31 -11.31 0.91 6.95
N MET A 32 -10.60 1.95 6.53
CA MET A 32 -10.73 3.31 7.04
C MET A 32 -10.37 4.29 5.92
N GLU A 33 -11.14 5.36 5.81
CA GLU A 33 -10.97 6.37 4.76
C GLU A 33 -11.36 7.76 5.30
N SER A 34 -10.58 8.76 4.91
CA SER A 34 -10.83 10.19 5.10
C SER A 34 -10.27 10.96 3.89
N GLU A 35 -10.44 12.29 3.87
CA GLU A 35 -9.92 13.16 2.79
C GLU A 35 -8.39 13.14 2.62
N THR A 36 -7.67 12.71 3.67
CA THR A 36 -6.21 12.74 3.72
C THR A 36 -5.58 11.37 3.97
N PHE A 37 -6.40 10.32 4.15
CA PHE A 37 -5.92 9.01 4.60
C PHE A 37 -6.79 7.87 4.07
N VAL A 38 -6.16 6.77 3.68
CA VAL A 38 -6.85 5.50 3.40
C VAL A 38 -6.03 4.34 3.94
N ALA A 39 -6.70 3.35 4.54
CA ALA A 39 -6.08 2.10 4.97
C ALA A 39 -6.80 0.89 4.37
N TRP A 40 -6.01 -0.11 3.98
CA TRP A 40 -6.48 -1.39 3.46
C TRP A 40 -6.04 -2.53 4.37
N SER A 41 -6.92 -3.50 4.58
CA SER A 41 -6.58 -4.76 5.26
C SER A 41 -7.35 -5.93 4.66
N THR A 42 -6.80 -7.14 4.80
CA THR A 42 -7.45 -8.40 4.39
C THR A 42 -8.43 -8.92 5.44
N SER A 43 -8.32 -8.47 6.70
CA SER A 43 -9.26 -8.82 7.77
C SER A 43 -9.22 -7.83 8.94
N ALA A 44 -10.18 -7.90 9.86
CA ALA A 44 -10.20 -7.04 11.05
C ALA A 44 -9.02 -7.27 12.01
N THR A 45 -8.32 -8.40 11.89
CA THR A 45 -7.18 -8.76 12.75
C THR A 45 -5.85 -8.74 12.01
N ALA A 46 -5.85 -8.58 10.68
CA ALA A 46 -4.65 -8.48 9.88
C ALA A 46 -4.06 -7.05 9.92
N PRO A 47 -2.73 -6.90 9.85
CA PRO A 47 -2.09 -5.60 9.75
C PRO A 47 -2.54 -4.84 8.50
N ALA A 48 -2.73 -3.53 8.61
CA ALA A 48 -3.13 -2.69 7.48
C ALA A 48 -1.93 -2.02 6.77
N VAL A 49 -2.09 -1.76 5.48
CA VAL A 49 -1.25 -0.80 4.74
C VAL A 49 -2.06 0.47 4.58
N SER A 50 -1.44 1.63 4.80
CA SER A 50 -2.14 2.91 4.72
C SER A 50 -1.34 3.97 3.98
N LEU A 51 -2.07 4.88 3.36
CA LEU A 51 -1.56 6.07 2.71
C LEU A 51 -2.04 7.31 3.45
N ILE A 52 -1.17 8.33 3.53
CA ILE A 52 -1.51 9.61 4.14
C ILE A 52 -0.91 10.78 3.36
N LYS A 53 -1.64 11.90 3.30
CA LYS A 53 -1.03 13.21 3.04
C LYS A 53 -0.32 13.65 4.32
N PRO A 54 1.01 13.91 4.33
CA PRO A 54 1.76 14.18 5.55
C PRO A 54 1.09 15.22 6.44
N PHE A 55 0.93 14.90 7.73
CA PHE A 55 0.18 15.73 8.68
C PHE A 55 0.85 17.09 8.93
N ASP A 56 2.19 17.15 8.84
CA ASP A 56 2.97 18.38 8.98
C ASP A 56 2.88 19.32 7.76
N GLY A 57 2.19 18.89 6.70
CA GLY A 57 2.02 19.65 5.46
C GLY A 57 3.25 19.67 4.55
N ASN A 58 4.35 19.04 4.94
CA ASN A 58 5.54 18.93 4.09
C ASN A 58 5.32 17.89 2.98
N ALA A 59 6.13 17.98 1.93
CA ALA A 59 6.11 16.97 0.86
C ALA A 59 6.49 15.60 1.42
N ALA A 60 5.76 14.56 1.03
CA ALA A 60 6.11 13.19 1.33
C ALA A 60 7.45 12.84 0.67
N THR A 61 8.32 12.17 1.42
CA THR A 61 9.62 11.68 0.97
C THR A 61 9.72 10.18 1.14
N VAL A 62 10.68 9.57 0.43
CA VAL A 62 11.04 8.17 0.66
C VAL A 62 12.01 8.09 1.84
N GLY A 63 11.78 7.15 2.76
CA GLY A 63 12.73 6.85 3.82
C GLY A 63 13.86 5.97 3.28
N ASN A 64 15.11 6.39 3.45
CA ASN A 64 16.26 5.58 3.04
C ASN A 64 16.26 4.22 3.77
N GLY A 65 16.27 3.12 3.01
CA GLY A 65 16.19 1.75 3.53
C GLY A 65 14.78 1.30 3.95
N THR A 66 13.74 2.07 3.65
CA THR A 66 12.35 1.67 3.94
C THR A 66 11.88 0.61 2.96
N MET A 67 11.45 -0.54 3.50
CA MET A 67 10.85 -1.62 2.73
C MET A 67 9.63 -2.16 3.47
N VAL A 68 8.50 -2.26 2.78
CA VAL A 68 7.26 -2.83 3.32
C VAL A 68 7.03 -4.18 2.67
N ALA A 69 7.10 -5.25 3.47
CA ALA A 69 6.79 -6.60 3.03
C ALA A 69 5.29 -6.89 3.16
N LEU A 70 4.68 -7.37 2.08
CA LEU A 70 3.32 -7.90 2.09
C LEU A 70 3.37 -9.42 2.26
N ALA A 71 2.70 -9.93 3.29
CA ALA A 71 2.62 -11.36 3.53
C ALA A 71 1.65 -12.01 2.54
N VAL A 72 2.08 -13.10 1.91
CA VAL A 72 1.30 -13.92 0.98
C VAL A 72 1.55 -15.40 1.27
N GLU A 73 0.67 -16.27 0.79
CA GLU A 73 0.66 -17.69 1.14
C GLU A 73 1.46 -18.56 0.16
N SER A 74 1.89 -18.02 -0.99
CA SER A 74 2.59 -18.78 -2.03
C SER A 74 3.52 -17.93 -2.90
N PRO A 75 4.56 -18.55 -3.50
CA PRO A 75 5.39 -17.89 -4.52
C PRO A 75 4.59 -17.41 -5.74
N GLU A 76 3.49 -18.09 -6.07
CA GLU A 76 2.60 -17.70 -7.17
C GLU A 76 1.91 -16.37 -6.90
N GLN A 77 1.47 -16.14 -5.65
CA GLN A 77 0.93 -14.85 -5.24
C GLN A 77 1.99 -13.74 -5.30
N VAL A 78 3.25 -14.01 -4.94
CA VAL A 78 4.34 -13.03 -5.10
C VAL A 78 4.45 -12.59 -6.57
N LYS A 79 4.49 -13.56 -7.49
CA LYS A 79 4.57 -13.28 -8.93
C LYS A 79 3.36 -12.51 -9.44
N ALA A 80 2.16 -12.86 -8.99
CA ALA A 80 0.93 -12.19 -9.40
C ALA A 80 0.88 -10.73 -8.93
N VAL A 81 1.21 -10.47 -7.67
CA VAL A 81 1.27 -9.10 -7.11
C VAL A 81 2.35 -8.27 -7.81
N HIS A 82 3.53 -8.85 -8.04
CA HIS A 82 4.61 -8.18 -8.75
C HIS A 82 4.23 -7.82 -10.19
N ALA A 83 3.68 -8.77 -10.94
CA ALA A 83 3.19 -8.52 -12.30
C ALA A 83 2.11 -7.44 -12.33
N LYS A 84 1.16 -7.48 -11.38
CA LYS A 84 0.10 -6.45 -11.28
C LYS A 84 0.68 -5.07 -10.96
N ALA A 85 1.65 -4.98 -10.05
CA ALA A 85 2.31 -3.72 -9.73
C ALA A 85 2.98 -3.10 -10.98
N LEU A 86 3.67 -3.93 -11.77
CA LEU A 86 4.28 -3.48 -13.04
C LEU A 86 3.24 -3.03 -14.07
N GLU A 87 2.14 -3.76 -14.22
CA GLU A 87 1.01 -3.38 -15.08
C GLU A 87 0.42 -2.02 -14.70
N LEU A 88 0.34 -1.72 -13.41
CA LEU A 88 -0.14 -0.45 -12.86
C LEU A 88 0.90 0.68 -12.92
N GLY A 89 2.08 0.43 -13.50
CA GLY A 89 3.13 1.44 -13.72
C GLY A 89 4.13 1.60 -12.58
N ALA A 90 4.23 0.63 -11.65
CA ALA A 90 5.33 0.60 -10.69
C ALA A 90 6.66 0.26 -11.38
N ALA A 91 7.76 0.64 -10.74
CA ALA A 91 9.11 0.24 -11.15
C ALA A 91 9.60 -0.93 -10.28
N ASN A 92 10.31 -1.88 -10.90
CA ASN A 92 11.08 -2.87 -10.13
C ASN A 92 12.40 -2.23 -9.67
N GLU A 93 12.73 -2.36 -8.39
CA GLU A 93 13.98 -1.84 -7.81
C GLU A 93 15.17 -2.82 -7.98
N GLY A 94 14.92 -4.08 -8.37
CA GLY A 94 15.96 -5.09 -8.58
C GLY A 94 15.48 -6.48 -8.23
#